data_AF-A0A6I5CWR5-F1
#
_entry.id   AF-A0A6I5CWR5-F1
#
_cell.length_a   1.000
_cell.length_b   1.000
_cell.length_c   1.000
_cell.angle_alpha   90.00
_cell.angle_beta   90.00
_cell.angle_gamma   90.00
#
_symmetry.space_group_name_H-M   'P 1'
#
loop_
_entity.id
_entity.type
_entity.pdbx_description
1 polymer ?
#
loop_
_entity_poly.entity_id
_entity_poly.type
_entity_poly.pdbx_seq_one_letter_code
_entity_poly.pdbx_strand_id
1 'polypeptide(L)' 'MSTPPVVAAVDGSDDSLRALDWALDAARRRRAPLRVVHVRQYAPWTQPDVLVTGPPADAGDEV' A
#
# COMPACT_ATOMS: atom_id res chain seq x y z
N MET A 1 -16.23 7.96 -23.47
CA MET A 1 -16.09 7.09 -22.29
C MET A 1 -15.15 7.79 -21.32
N SER A 2 -15.49 7.82 -20.02
CA SER A 2 -14.66 8.48 -19.01
C SER A 2 -13.39 7.66 -18.76
N THR A 3 -12.22 8.30 -18.79
CA THR A 3 -10.96 7.63 -18.42
C THR A 3 -10.98 7.32 -16.92
N PRO A 4 -10.75 6.07 -16.49
CA PRO A 4 -10.70 5.72 -15.08
C PRO A 4 -9.64 6.56 -14.33
N PRO A 5 -9.91 6.94 -13.06
CA PRO A 5 -8.98 7.74 -12.28
C PRO A 5 -7.70 6.97 -11.96
N VAL A 6 -6.60 7.69 -11.80
CA VAL A 6 -5.40 7.17 -11.15
C VAL A 6 -5.59 7.37 -9.65
N VAL A 7 -5.29 6.34 -8.85
CA VAL A 7 -5.41 6.39 -7.39
C VAL A 7 -4.03 6.21 -6.76
N ALA A 8 -3.68 7.08 -5.82
CA ALA A 8 -2.44 7.01 -5.06
C ALA A 8 -2.74 7.02 -3.55
N ALA A 9 -2.22 6.03 -2.83
CA ALA A 9 -2.28 5.99 -1.38
C ALA A 9 -0.99 6.62 -0.80
N VAL A 10 -1.15 7.53 0.16
CA VAL A 10 -0.04 8.23 0.82
C VAL A 10 -0.12 8.07 2.33
N ASP A 11 0.90 7.51 2.96
CA ASP A 11 1.00 7.38 4.41
C ASP A 11 1.95 8.41 5.03
N GLY A 12 2.67 9.16 4.19
CA GLY A 12 3.64 10.18 4.58
C GLY A 12 5.10 9.69 4.52
N SER A 13 5.33 8.42 4.21
CA SER A 13 6.68 7.90 3.94
C SER A 13 7.25 8.45 2.62
N ASP A 14 8.57 8.49 2.51
CA ASP A 14 9.27 8.89 1.27
C ASP A 14 8.93 8.00 0.06
N ASP A 15 8.67 6.71 0.30
CA ASP A 15 8.23 5.79 -0.74
C ASP A 15 6.83 6.16 -1.26
N SER A 16 5.91 6.50 -0.35
CA SER A 16 4.57 6.92 -0.72
C SER A 16 4.55 8.26 -1.48
N LEU A 17 5.46 9.18 -1.14
CA LEU A 17 5.63 10.44 -1.86
C LEU A 17 6.19 10.22 -3.27
N ARG A 18 7.17 9.33 -3.43
CA ARG A 18 7.68 8.93 -4.76
C ARG A 18 6.60 8.26 -5.61
N ALA A 19 5.73 7.45 -5.00
CA ALA A 19 4.59 6.86 -5.69
C ALA A 19 3.57 7.93 -6.14
N LEU A 20 3.36 8.98 -5.33
CA LEU A 20 2.50 10.11 -5.68
C LEU A 20 3.04 10.87 -6.90
N ASP A 21 4.36 11.09 -7.00
CA ASP A 21 4.98 11.72 -8.17
C ASP A 21 4.71 10.94 -9.45
N TRP A 22 4.85 9.61 -9.39
CA TRP A 22 4.53 8.75 -10.53
C TRP A 22 3.04 8.81 -10.90
N ALA A 23 2.16 8.84 -9.91
CA ALA A 23 0.72 8.90 -10.12
C ALA A 23 0.28 10.24 -10.76
N LEU A 24 0.89 11.35 -10.39
CA LEU A 24 0.70 12.65 -11.02
C LEU A 24 1.04 12.59 -12.51
N ASP A 25 2.20 12.06 -12.85
CA ASP A 25 2.63 11.91 -14.24
C ASP A 25 1.71 10.97 -15.03
N ALA A 26 1.29 9.86 -14.43
CA ALA A 26 0.35 8.93 -15.04
C ALA A 26 -1.02 9.59 -15.32
N ALA A 27 -1.56 10.34 -14.36
CA ALA A 27 -2.83 11.05 -14.51
C ALA A 27 -2.76 12.11 -15.63
N ARG A 28 -1.66 12.87 -15.69
CA ARG A 28 -1.39 13.87 -16.75
C ARG A 28 -1.34 13.21 -18.12
N ARG A 29 -0.56 12.15 -18.29
CA ARG A 29 -0.43 11.43 -19.57
C ARG A 29 -1.76 10.83 -20.05
N ARG A 30 -2.59 10.35 -19.13
CA ARG A 30 -3.89 9.72 -19.42
C ARG A 30 -5.04 10.72 -19.54
N ARG A 31 -4.81 12.00 -19.23
CA ARG A 31 -5.86 13.01 -19.05
C ARG A 31 -6.98 12.50 -18.13
N ALA A 32 -6.57 11.85 -17.04
CA ALA A 32 -7.44 11.21 -16.07
C ALA A 32 -7.44 11.98 -14.74
N PRO A 33 -8.53 11.96 -13.97
CA PRO A 33 -8.52 12.47 -12.61
C PRO A 33 -7.51 11.72 -11.73
N LEU A 34 -6.82 12.43 -10.84
CA LEU A 34 -6.00 11.84 -9.78
C LEU A 34 -6.77 11.87 -8.47
N ARG A 35 -6.85 10.74 -7.78
CA ARG A 35 -7.41 10.63 -6.43
C ARG A 35 -6.32 10.24 -5.45
N VAL A 36 -6.00 11.15 -4.53
CA VAL A 36 -5.03 10.92 -3.47
C VAL A 36 -5.78 10.48 -2.21
N VAL A 37 -5.34 9.38 -1.61
CA VAL A 37 -5.93 8.78 -0.41
C VAL A 37 -4.89 8.81 0.69
N HIS A 38 -5.16 9.56 1.76
CA HIS A 38 -4.28 9.58 2.93
C HIS A 38 -4.52 8.34 3.78
N VAL A 39 -3.49 7.51 3.98
CA VAL A 39 -3.51 6.33 4.83
C VAL A 39 -2.95 6.70 6.20
N ARG A 40 -3.74 6.48 7.25
CA ARG A 40 -3.26 6.53 8.63
C ARG A 40 -3.22 5.10 9.15
N GLN A 41 -2.03 4.65 9.50
CA GLN A 41 -1.90 3.53 10.43
C GLN A 41 -2.32 4.05 11.79
N TYR A 42 -3.52 3.67 12.22
CA TYR A 42 -3.84 3.75 13.64
C TYR A 42 -2.96 2.71 14.32
N ALA A 43 -2.19 3.12 15.33
CA ALA A 43 -1.61 2.14 16.23
C ALA A 43 -2.73 1.18 16.62
N PRO A 44 -2.52 -0.15 16.51
CA PRO A 44 -3.53 -1.08 16.97
C PRO A 44 -3.76 -0.72 18.44
N TRP A 45 -4.93 -0.19 18.75
CA TRP A 45 -5.50 -0.41 20.08
C TRP A 45 -5.53 -1.93 20.18
N THR A 46 -4.50 -2.48 20.84
CA THR A 46 -4.27 -3.89 21.11
C THR A 46 -5.14 -4.83 20.27
N GLN A 47 -4.72 -5.17 19.05
CA GLN A 47 -5.23 -6.38 18.41
C GLN A 47 -4.30 -7.51 18.85
N PRO A 48 -4.66 -8.33 19.86
CA PRO A 48 -3.83 -9.45 20.28
C PRO A 48 -3.67 -10.55 19.21
N ASP A 49 -4.38 -10.48 18.08
CA ASP A 49 -4.43 -11.56 17.08
C ASP A 49 -3.97 -11.13 15.67
N VAL A 50 -2.85 -10.41 15.56
CA VAL A 50 -2.09 -10.48 14.31
C VAL A 50 -1.34 -11.81 14.34
N LEU A 51 -1.95 -12.85 13.75
CA LEU A 51 -1.25 -14.09 13.44
C LEU A 51 -0.13 -13.77 12.45
N VAL A 52 1.10 -13.64 12.98
CA VAL A 52 2.31 -13.69 12.16
C VAL A 52 2.31 -15.05 11.48
N THR A 53 2.15 -15.08 10.16
CA THR A 53 2.43 -16.28 9.38
C THR A 53 3.95 -16.45 9.36
N GLY A 54 4.48 -17.13 10.39
CA GLY A 54 5.85 -17.61 10.34
C GLY A 54 6.03 -18.56 9.14
N PRO A 55 7.25 -18.70 8.60
CA PRO A 55 7.54 -19.75 7.62
C PRO A 55 7.09 -21.11 8.18
N PRO A 56 6.59 -22.05 7.35
CA PRO A 56 6.27 -23.38 7.83
C PRO A 56 7.52 -23.93 8.52
N ALA A 57 7.38 -24.36 9.78
CA ALA A 57 8.49 -24.99 10.47
C ALA A 57 8.93 -26.18 9.61
N ASP A 58 10.17 -26.12 9.11
CA ASP A 58 10.75 -27.22 8.38
C ASP A 58 10.68 -28.44 9.30
N ALA A 59 9.90 -29.43 8.87
CA ALA A 59 9.80 -30.73 9.52
C ALA A 59 11.16 -31.42 9.38
N GLY A 60 12.08 -31.08 10.29
CA GLY A 60 13.31 -31.81 10.51
C GLY A 60 12.99 -33.06 11.33
N ASP A 61 12.66 -34.13 10.63
CA ASP A 61 12.92 -35.50 11.07
C ASP A 61 14.43 -35.60 11.35
N GLU A 62 14.85 -35.93 12.57
CA GLU A 62 16.12 -36.64 12.81
C GLU A 62 16.28 -37.20 14.25
N VAL A 63 16.26 -38.54 14.29
CA VAL A 63 16.72 -39.58 15.24
C VAL A 63 16.11 -39.74 16.64
#